data_AF-A0A7X6PMR7-F1
#
_entry.id   AF-A0A7X6PMR7-F1
#
_cell.length_a   1.000
_cell.length_b   1.000
_cell.length_c   1.000
_cell.angle_alpha   90.00
_cell.angle_beta   90.00
_cell.angle_gamma   90.00
#
_symmetry.space_group_name_H-M   'P 1'
#
loop_
_entity.id
_entity.type
_entity.pdbx_description
1 polymer ?
#
loop_
_entity_poly.entity_id
_entity_poly.type
_entity_poly.pdbx_seq_one_letter_code
_entity_poly.pdbx_strand_id
1 'polypeptide(L)'
;MKLTKMTAITAALGAALALSACSSEDGNGGTTTTTGTVEATDTTTEAAAPALPTADELNAILARATDPNVPLEEKVNTVQGGETAPELFETMAASQAESGAQFQVVNPVLPGYTPDSVLASVNFILPESEAQPAENVEFIYEDGTWKLSQSWACTLITNTVAPEQVPQMCLDYSPAPVEEAPAEEAPVEEAPAQ
;
A
#
# COMPACT_ATOMS: atom_id res chain seq x y z
N MET A 1 -34.51 -0.88 -49.50
CA MET A 1 -35.53 0.19 -49.43
C MET A 1 -35.35 0.86 -48.07
N LYS A 2 -34.63 1.99 -47.95
CA LYS A 2 -35.10 3.39 -48.05
C LYS A 2 -36.26 3.72 -47.11
N LEU A 3 -36.02 4.65 -46.18
CA LEU A 3 -36.86 5.76 -45.65
C LEU A 3 -36.43 6.01 -44.18
N THR A 4 -36.13 7.19 -43.62
CA THR A 4 -36.03 8.59 -44.07
C THR A 4 -35.27 9.39 -42.98
N LYS A 5 -34.75 10.56 -43.36
CA LYS A 5 -33.91 11.50 -42.60
C LYS A 5 -34.70 12.50 -41.71
N MET A 6 -33.93 13.27 -40.91
CA MET A 6 -34.18 14.63 -40.32
C MET A 6 -35.01 14.67 -39.01
N THR A 7 -34.63 15.39 -37.94
CA THR A 7 -34.29 16.83 -37.84
C THR A 7 -33.56 17.14 -36.50
N ALA A 8 -32.69 18.15 -36.50
CA ALA A 8 -31.94 18.71 -35.36
C ALA A 8 -32.69 19.84 -34.63
N ILE A 9 -32.44 20.04 -33.34
CA ILE A 9 -32.63 21.34 -32.63
C ILE A 9 -31.47 21.56 -31.64
N THR A 10 -30.81 22.70 -31.78
CA THR A 10 -29.73 23.25 -30.96
C THR A 10 -30.32 24.16 -29.87
N ALA A 11 -29.77 24.15 -28.65
CA ALA A 11 -29.80 25.30 -27.73
C ALA A 11 -28.70 25.15 -26.66
N ALA A 12 -27.81 26.14 -26.60
CA ALA A 12 -26.69 26.25 -25.67
C ALA A 12 -27.09 27.09 -24.44
N LEU A 13 -26.53 26.78 -23.26
CA LEU A 13 -26.27 27.75 -22.18
C LEU A 13 -25.12 27.22 -21.31
N GLY A 14 -24.00 27.96 -21.34
CA GLY A 14 -22.90 27.79 -20.40
C GLY A 14 -23.16 28.55 -19.10
N ALA A 15 -22.61 28.04 -18.00
CA ALA A 15 -22.38 28.77 -16.77
C ALA A 15 -20.95 28.47 -16.31
N ALA A 16 -20.05 29.42 -16.56
CA ALA A 16 -18.74 29.47 -15.94
C ALA A 16 -18.92 30.09 -14.54
N LEU A 17 -18.54 29.34 -13.49
CA LEU A 17 -18.39 29.89 -12.14
C LEU A 17 -16.90 30.17 -11.94
N ALA A 18 -16.46 31.36 -12.36
CA ALA A 18 -15.20 31.93 -11.92
C ALA A 18 -15.44 32.67 -10.61
N LEU A 19 -14.89 32.14 -9.51
CA LEU A 19 -14.75 32.86 -8.24
C LEU A 19 -13.54 33.78 -8.35
N SER A 20 -13.82 35.07 -8.53
CA SER A 20 -12.86 36.18 -8.41
C SER A 20 -12.93 36.80 -7.01
N ALA A 21 -11.79 37.34 -6.57
CA ALA A 21 -11.49 38.17 -5.38
C ALA A 21 -10.88 37.38 -4.21
N CYS A 22 -9.71 37.72 -3.66
CA CYS A 22 -9.15 39.05 -3.39
C CYS A 22 -7.60 38.95 -3.35
N SER A 23 -6.84 39.58 -4.25
CA SER A 23 -6.30 40.97 -4.19
C SER A 23 -5.17 41.11 -3.14
N SER A 24 -3.97 41.60 -3.41
CA SER A 24 -3.52 42.61 -4.38
C SER A 24 -1.99 42.57 -4.54
N GLU A 25 -1.46 42.86 -5.72
CA GLU A 25 -0.09 43.38 -5.86
C GLU A 25 -0.01 44.22 -7.15
N ASP A 26 0.32 45.51 -7.03
CA ASP A 26 1.09 46.32 -8.00
C ASP A 26 1.15 47.82 -7.59
N GLY A 27 2.37 48.32 -7.32
CA GLY A 27 2.86 49.59 -7.86
C GLY A 27 2.77 50.91 -7.07
N ASN A 28 3.93 51.31 -6.51
CA ASN A 28 4.50 52.68 -6.42
C ASN A 28 4.23 53.59 -5.19
N GLY A 29 5.27 53.70 -4.34
CA GLY A 29 5.70 54.99 -3.72
C GLY A 29 6.04 54.96 -2.22
N GLY A 30 7.33 55.13 -1.87
CA GLY A 30 7.75 55.73 -0.59
C GLY A 30 8.65 54.91 0.35
N THR A 31 9.97 55.15 0.27
CA THR A 31 10.96 55.33 1.36
C THR A 31 10.84 54.54 2.67
N THR A 32 11.77 53.60 2.92
CA THR A 32 12.74 53.57 4.07
C THR A 32 13.23 52.14 4.39
N THR A 33 14.54 51.96 4.23
CA THR A 33 15.50 51.15 5.04
C THR A 33 14.96 50.06 5.97
N THR A 34 15.41 48.80 5.77
CA THR A 34 16.36 48.10 6.66
C THR A 34 16.67 46.69 6.12
N THR A 35 17.96 46.40 6.08
CA THR A 35 18.65 45.10 6.12
C THR A 35 17.83 43.86 6.47
N GLY A 36 18.03 42.82 5.68
CA GLY A 36 17.72 41.43 6.03
C GLY A 36 18.30 40.51 4.96
N THR A 37 19.62 40.31 4.98
CA THR A 37 20.25 39.18 4.30
C THR A 37 19.61 37.92 4.85
N VAL A 38 18.76 37.25 4.08
CA VAL A 38 18.44 35.85 4.33
C VAL A 38 19.41 35.05 3.48
N GLU A 39 20.38 34.48 4.18
CA GLU A 39 21.23 33.41 3.66
C GLU A 39 20.33 32.38 2.98
N ALA A 40 20.68 32.02 1.75
CA ALA A 40 20.24 30.77 1.18
C ALA A 40 20.88 29.66 2.03
N THR A 41 20.18 29.26 3.09
CA THR A 41 20.50 28.04 3.80
C THR A 41 20.14 26.91 2.84
N ASP A 42 21.15 26.25 2.31
CA ASP A 42 21.04 24.89 1.77
C ASP A 42 20.30 24.05 2.80
N THR A 43 18.99 23.95 2.62
CA THR A 43 18.16 23.09 3.42
C THR A 43 18.30 21.74 2.73
N THR A 44 19.22 20.91 3.24
CA THR A 44 19.09 19.47 3.07
C THR A 44 17.67 19.13 3.48
N THR A 45 16.78 18.92 2.51
CA THR A 45 15.42 18.44 2.75
C THR A 45 15.57 17.05 3.34
N GLU A 46 15.60 16.97 4.66
CA GLU A 46 15.18 15.78 5.37
C GLU A 46 13.71 15.60 4.97
N ALA A 47 13.46 14.58 4.12
CA ALA A 47 12.10 14.24 3.73
C ALA A 47 11.31 13.99 5.01
N ALA A 48 10.33 14.84 5.29
CA ALA A 48 9.45 14.64 6.44
C ALA A 48 8.77 13.29 6.28
N ALA A 49 8.75 12.49 7.36
CA ALA A 49 8.05 11.22 7.37
C ALA A 49 6.60 11.41 6.88
N PRO A 50 6.06 10.49 6.07
CA PRO A 50 4.70 10.60 5.55
C PRO A 50 3.70 10.69 6.70
N ALA A 51 2.64 11.47 6.51
CA ALA A 51 1.55 11.50 7.47
C ALA A 51 0.97 10.09 7.67
N LEU A 52 0.64 9.74 8.92
CA LEU A 52 0.04 8.44 9.22
C LEU A 52 -1.26 8.26 8.41
N PRO A 53 -1.39 7.17 7.65
CA PRO A 53 -2.59 6.89 6.88
C PRO A 53 -3.72 6.46 7.81
N THR A 54 -4.95 6.68 7.34
CA THR A 54 -6.15 6.17 7.98
C THR A 54 -6.36 4.70 7.64
N ALA A 55 -7.12 3.99 8.50
CA ALA A 55 -7.50 2.60 8.22
C ALA A 55 -8.27 2.47 6.88
N ASP A 56 -9.07 3.46 6.51
CA ASP A 56 -9.82 3.46 5.24
C ASP A 56 -8.89 3.57 4.02
N GLU A 57 -7.83 4.39 4.10
CA GLU A 57 -6.81 4.49 3.04
C GLU A 57 -6.06 3.18 2.88
N LEU A 58 -5.68 2.53 3.98
CA LEU A 58 -5.03 1.22 3.95
C LEU A 58 -5.97 0.13 3.40
N ASN A 59 -7.25 0.19 3.76
CA ASN A 59 -8.25 -0.75 3.25
C ASN A 59 -8.47 -0.59 1.74
N ALA A 60 -8.39 0.64 1.23
CA ALA A 60 -8.47 0.91 -0.20
C ALA A 60 -7.29 0.30 -0.98
N ILE A 61 -6.10 0.22 -0.37
CA ILE A 61 -4.94 -0.47 -0.98
C ILE A 61 -5.25 -1.96 -1.14
N LEU A 62 -5.71 -2.61 -0.07
CA LEU A 62 -6.04 -4.05 -0.09
C LEU A 62 -7.17 -4.36 -1.09
N ALA A 63 -8.21 -3.51 -1.13
CA ALA A 63 -9.31 -3.66 -2.06
C ALA A 63 -8.85 -3.49 -3.52
N ARG A 64 -7.98 -2.50 -3.80
CA ARG A 64 -7.43 -2.29 -5.14
C ARG A 64 -6.56 -3.47 -5.60
N ALA A 65 -5.79 -4.08 -4.70
CA ALA A 65 -4.94 -5.21 -5.00
C ALA A 65 -5.74 -6.43 -5.50
N THR A 66 -6.95 -6.65 -5.00
CA THR A 66 -7.78 -7.82 -5.29
C THR A 66 -8.92 -7.55 -6.28
N ASP A 67 -9.20 -6.29 -6.63
CA ASP A 67 -10.27 -5.94 -7.56
C ASP A 67 -9.94 -6.37 -9.01
N PRO A 68 -10.71 -7.26 -9.65
CA PRO A 68 -10.45 -7.71 -11.02
C PRO A 68 -10.61 -6.60 -12.08
N ASN A 69 -11.28 -5.47 -11.75
CA ASN A 69 -11.53 -4.37 -12.69
C ASN A 69 -10.42 -3.32 -12.70
N VAL A 70 -9.52 -3.35 -11.72
CA VAL A 70 -8.39 -2.41 -11.65
C VAL A 70 -7.29 -2.84 -12.62
N PRO A 71 -6.75 -1.92 -13.45
CA PRO A 71 -5.62 -2.22 -14.33
C PRO A 71 -4.40 -2.72 -13.56
N LEU A 72 -3.62 -3.62 -14.17
CA LEU A 72 -2.41 -4.16 -13.55
C LEU A 72 -1.42 -3.06 -13.12
N GLU A 73 -1.27 -2.01 -13.93
CA GLU A 73 -0.41 -0.85 -13.64
C GLU A 73 -0.76 -0.15 -12.31
N GLU A 74 -2.02 -0.16 -11.91
CA GLU A 74 -2.45 0.38 -10.62
C GLU A 74 -2.30 -0.65 -9.50
N LYS A 75 -2.48 -1.94 -9.80
CA LYS A 75 -2.33 -3.04 -8.84
C LYS A 75 -0.90 -3.22 -8.37
N VAL A 76 0.08 -3.15 -9.27
CA VAL A 76 1.50 -3.28 -8.92
C VAL A 76 1.95 -2.22 -7.90
N ASN A 77 1.26 -1.07 -7.85
CA ASN A 77 1.51 -0.01 -6.87
C ASN A 77 0.85 -0.25 -5.50
N THR A 78 0.17 -1.39 -5.29
CA THR A 78 -0.49 -1.72 -4.00
C THR A 78 0.33 -2.66 -3.13
N VAL A 79 1.36 -3.31 -3.68
CA VAL A 79 2.24 -4.25 -2.98
C VAL A 79 3.68 -3.89 -3.31
N GLN A 80 4.55 -3.85 -2.31
CA GLN A 80 5.98 -3.61 -2.53
C GLN A 80 6.57 -4.71 -3.42
N GLY A 81 7.30 -4.31 -4.48
CA GLY A 81 7.83 -5.23 -5.49
C GLY A 81 6.77 -5.86 -6.40
N GLY A 82 5.53 -5.36 -6.39
CA GLY A 82 4.41 -5.92 -7.15
C GLY A 82 4.67 -5.98 -8.66
N GLU A 83 5.51 -5.08 -9.20
CA GLU A 83 5.93 -5.10 -10.61
C GLU A 83 6.70 -6.36 -11.01
N THR A 84 7.30 -7.06 -10.04
CA THR A 84 8.06 -8.30 -10.27
C THR A 84 7.16 -9.55 -10.28
N ALA A 85 5.92 -9.44 -9.81
CA ALA A 85 4.96 -10.54 -9.76
C ALA A 85 3.55 -10.10 -10.19
N PRO A 86 3.32 -9.76 -11.47
CA PRO A 86 2.00 -9.34 -11.93
C PRO A 86 0.92 -10.43 -11.81
N GLU A 87 1.30 -11.71 -11.95
CA GLU A 87 0.38 -12.85 -11.84
C GLU A 87 -0.17 -13.05 -10.41
N LEU A 88 0.49 -12.46 -9.42
CA LEU A 88 0.02 -12.43 -8.03
C LEU A 88 -1.39 -11.85 -7.93
N PHE A 89 -1.64 -10.73 -8.61
CA PHE A 89 -2.89 -10.00 -8.50
C PHE A 89 -4.07 -10.72 -9.14
N GLU A 90 -3.82 -11.49 -10.20
CA GLU A 90 -4.85 -12.35 -10.79
C GLU A 90 -5.20 -13.50 -9.85
N THR A 91 -4.18 -14.13 -9.26
CA THR A 91 -4.37 -15.22 -8.28
C THR A 91 -5.10 -14.75 -7.03
N MET A 92 -4.77 -13.57 -6.50
CA MET A 92 -5.46 -12.98 -5.36
C MET A 92 -6.91 -12.64 -5.69
N ALA A 93 -7.18 -12.03 -6.85
CA ALA A 93 -8.53 -11.71 -7.28
C ALA A 93 -9.39 -12.96 -7.46
N ALA A 94 -8.83 -14.02 -8.08
CA ALA A 94 -9.51 -15.31 -8.22
C ALA A 94 -9.79 -15.95 -6.86
N SER A 95 -8.79 -16.02 -5.99
CA SER A 95 -8.93 -16.57 -4.62
C SER A 95 -9.99 -15.83 -3.81
N GLN A 96 -10.03 -14.48 -3.89
CA GLN A 96 -11.07 -13.68 -3.25
C GLN A 96 -12.46 -13.99 -3.82
N ALA A 97 -12.60 -14.07 -5.15
CA ALA A 97 -13.87 -14.36 -5.80
C ALA A 97 -14.40 -15.77 -5.48
N GLU A 98 -13.51 -16.76 -5.35
CA GLU A 98 -13.86 -18.14 -5.02
C GLU A 98 -14.22 -18.31 -3.53
N SER A 99 -13.46 -17.70 -2.63
CA SER A 99 -13.66 -17.81 -1.18
C SER A 99 -14.73 -16.86 -0.62
N GLY A 100 -15.03 -15.76 -1.32
CA GLY A 100 -15.84 -14.67 -0.80
C GLY A 100 -15.17 -13.91 0.35
N ALA A 101 -13.85 -14.05 0.50
CA ALA A 101 -13.10 -13.46 1.60
C ALA A 101 -13.01 -11.93 1.49
N GLN A 102 -13.21 -11.25 2.62
CA GLN A 102 -13.08 -9.80 2.72
C GLN A 102 -11.97 -9.44 3.69
N PHE A 103 -11.22 -8.40 3.35
CA PHE A 103 -10.24 -7.78 4.24
C PHE A 103 -10.82 -6.49 4.80
N GLN A 104 -10.63 -6.26 6.10
CA GLN A 104 -11.01 -5.03 6.75
C GLN A 104 -9.89 -4.55 7.66
N VAL A 105 -9.24 -3.44 7.29
CA VAL A 105 -8.30 -2.77 8.18
C VAL A 105 -9.06 -2.14 9.36
N VAL A 106 -8.56 -2.37 10.58
CA VAL A 106 -9.14 -1.79 11.79
C VAL A 106 -8.17 -0.82 12.47
N ASN A 107 -8.73 0.15 13.17
CA ASN A 107 -7.95 1.09 13.97
C ASN A 107 -7.46 0.42 15.27
N PRO A 108 -6.34 0.89 15.84
CA PRO A 108 -5.51 2.01 15.38
C PRO A 108 -4.48 1.62 14.31
N VAL A 109 -4.12 2.59 13.44
CA VAL A 109 -2.89 2.52 12.64
C VAL A 109 -1.75 3.09 13.47
N LEU A 110 -0.66 2.33 13.59
CA LEU A 110 0.50 2.68 14.42
C LEU A 110 1.74 2.88 13.55
N PRO A 111 2.72 3.71 13.99
CA PRO A 111 4.04 3.73 13.36
C PRO A 111 4.66 2.32 13.32
N GLY A 112 5.34 1.99 12.22
CA GLY A 112 5.95 0.69 11.99
C GLY A 112 7.41 0.61 12.39
N TYR A 113 8.12 -0.38 11.84
CA TYR A 113 9.51 -0.65 12.15
C TYR A 113 10.48 0.40 11.57
N THR A 114 10.05 1.13 10.54
CA THR A 114 10.82 2.17 9.86
C THR A 114 10.05 3.50 9.81
N PRO A 115 10.72 4.64 9.57
CA PRO A 115 10.04 5.94 9.45
C PRO A 115 8.96 5.98 8.36
N ASP A 116 9.13 5.15 7.32
CA ASP A 116 8.23 5.05 6.18
C ASP A 116 7.31 3.81 6.27
N SER A 117 7.15 3.20 7.45
CA SER A 117 6.21 2.09 7.63
C SER A 117 5.18 2.32 8.72
N VAL A 118 4.04 1.65 8.57
CA VAL A 118 2.95 1.61 9.57
C VAL A 118 2.47 0.18 9.77
N LEU A 119 1.95 -0.09 10.97
CA LEU A 119 1.34 -1.35 11.34
C LEU A 119 -0.15 -1.15 11.57
N ALA A 120 -0.95 -2.06 11.06
CA ALA A 120 -2.38 -2.13 11.31
C ALA A 120 -2.81 -3.56 11.63
N SER A 121 -3.99 -3.70 12.22
CA SER A 121 -4.68 -5.00 12.31
C SER A 121 -5.66 -5.11 11.15
N VAL A 122 -5.70 -6.29 10.51
CA VAL A 122 -6.58 -6.57 9.36
C VAL A 122 -7.43 -7.78 9.67
N ASN A 123 -8.74 -7.59 9.72
CA ASN A 123 -9.68 -8.69 9.85
C ASN A 123 -9.83 -9.41 8.51
N PHE A 124 -9.61 -10.71 8.53
CA PHE A 124 -9.97 -11.62 7.46
C PHE A 124 -11.36 -12.20 7.74
N ILE A 125 -12.32 -11.91 6.86
CA ILE A 125 -13.74 -12.24 7.05
C ILE A 125 -14.15 -13.20 5.94
N LEU A 126 -14.50 -14.43 6.31
CA LEU A 126 -15.11 -15.41 5.41
C LEU A 126 -16.63 -15.48 5.68
N PRO A 127 -17.48 -15.70 4.66
CA PRO A 127 -18.94 -15.66 4.81
C PRO A 127 -19.52 -16.58 5.90
N GLU A 128 -18.83 -17.68 6.21
CA GLU A 128 -19.27 -18.70 7.18
C GLU A 128 -18.32 -18.84 8.39
N SER A 129 -17.46 -17.86 8.65
CA SER A 129 -16.50 -17.91 9.75
C SER A 129 -16.45 -16.60 10.54
N GLU A 130 -16.03 -16.69 11.80
CA GLU A 130 -15.74 -15.51 12.60
C GLU A 130 -14.54 -14.75 12.01
N ALA A 131 -14.58 -13.43 12.10
CA ALA A 131 -13.48 -12.57 11.65
C ALA A 131 -12.17 -12.97 12.36
N GLN A 132 -11.15 -13.26 11.58
CA GLN A 132 -9.82 -13.60 12.09
C GLN A 132 -8.92 -12.37 12.00
N PRO A 133 -8.51 -11.76 13.12
CA PRO A 133 -7.62 -10.62 13.10
C PRO A 133 -6.20 -11.07 12.76
N ALA A 134 -5.59 -10.40 11.80
CA ALA A 134 -4.19 -10.52 11.48
C ALA A 134 -3.48 -9.27 12.01
N GLU A 135 -2.67 -9.45 13.04
CA GLU A 135 -1.96 -8.36 13.72
C GLU A 135 -0.64 -8.03 13.02
N ASN A 136 -0.15 -6.80 13.20
CA ASN A 136 1.12 -6.34 12.65
C ASN A 136 1.20 -6.44 11.12
N VAL A 137 0.11 -6.11 10.43
CA VAL A 137 0.12 -5.95 8.97
C VAL A 137 0.90 -4.69 8.63
N GLU A 138 2.03 -4.87 7.96
CA GLU A 138 2.92 -3.78 7.63
C GLU A 138 2.58 -3.18 6.26
N PHE A 139 2.46 -1.86 6.23
CA PHE A 139 2.37 -1.07 5.02
C PHE A 139 3.60 -0.17 4.93
N ILE A 140 4.19 -0.08 3.75
CA ILE A 140 5.39 0.72 3.46
C ILE A 140 4.99 1.89 2.56
N TYR A 141 5.46 3.08 2.86
CA TYR A 141 5.36 4.25 2.01
C TYR A 141 6.55 4.26 1.05
N GLU A 142 6.28 4.11 -0.25
CA GLU A 142 7.30 4.02 -1.29
C GLU A 142 6.78 4.72 -2.54
N ASP A 143 7.64 5.51 -3.20
CA ASP A 143 7.31 6.29 -4.41
C ASP A 143 6.08 7.20 -4.27
N GLY A 144 5.84 7.71 -3.05
CA GLY A 144 4.72 8.61 -2.79
C GLY A 144 3.38 7.92 -2.51
N THR A 145 3.34 6.58 -2.47
CA THR A 145 2.13 5.81 -2.18
C THR A 145 2.36 4.79 -1.06
N TRP A 146 1.33 4.52 -0.27
CA TRP A 146 1.32 3.40 0.66
C TRP A 146 1.11 2.09 -0.12
N LYS A 147 1.89 1.06 0.23
CA LYS A 147 1.85 -0.29 -0.34
C LYS A 147 1.83 -1.32 0.79
N LEU A 148 1.20 -2.47 0.59
CA LEU A 148 1.35 -3.63 1.49
C LEU A 148 2.81 -4.13 1.39
N SER A 149 3.44 -4.43 2.52
CA SER A 149 4.81 -4.92 2.50
C SER A 149 4.92 -6.25 1.75
N GLN A 150 6.03 -6.45 1.04
CA GLN A 150 6.29 -7.68 0.30
C GLN A 150 6.23 -8.91 1.22
N SER A 151 6.78 -8.78 2.43
CA SER A 151 6.82 -9.84 3.44
C SER A 151 5.42 -10.33 3.82
N TRP A 152 4.51 -9.40 4.02
CA TRP A 152 3.14 -9.69 4.41
C TRP A 152 2.32 -10.25 3.26
N ALA A 153 2.46 -9.66 2.06
CA ALA A 153 1.87 -10.19 0.84
C ALA A 153 2.31 -11.64 0.59
N CYS A 154 3.60 -11.94 0.74
CA CYS A 154 4.14 -13.29 0.54
C CYS A 154 3.67 -14.28 1.61
N THR A 155 3.51 -13.84 2.85
CA THR A 155 2.93 -14.67 3.92
C THR A 155 1.47 -15.03 3.60
N LEU A 156 0.65 -14.09 3.15
CA LEU A 156 -0.73 -14.39 2.75
C LEU A 156 -0.78 -15.43 1.64
N ILE A 157 0.02 -15.23 0.59
CA ILE A 157 -0.01 -16.09 -0.59
C ILE A 157 0.44 -17.49 -0.26
N THR A 158 1.56 -17.62 0.45
CA THR A 158 2.09 -18.93 0.85
C THR A 158 1.11 -19.74 1.69
N ASN A 159 0.23 -19.06 2.45
CA ASN A 159 -0.82 -19.72 3.24
C ASN A 159 -2.13 -19.98 2.48
N THR A 160 -2.33 -19.33 1.32
CA THR A 160 -3.60 -19.35 0.58
C THR A 160 -3.52 -20.20 -0.68
N VAL A 161 -2.37 -20.24 -1.35
CA VAL A 161 -2.20 -20.94 -2.64
C VAL A 161 -1.29 -22.16 -2.49
N ALA A 162 -1.36 -23.08 -3.46
CA ALA A 162 -0.45 -24.21 -3.49
C ALA A 162 1.01 -23.73 -3.67
N PRO A 163 2.04 -24.43 -3.15
CA PRO A 163 3.43 -23.99 -3.23
C PRO A 163 3.92 -23.77 -4.67
N GLU A 164 3.34 -24.48 -5.64
CA GLU A 164 3.63 -24.35 -7.07
C GLU A 164 3.12 -23.04 -7.69
N GLN A 165 2.19 -22.36 -7.01
CA GLN A 165 1.55 -21.11 -7.44
C GLN A 165 2.12 -19.89 -6.72
N VAL A 166 3.13 -20.08 -5.85
CA VAL A 166 3.78 -18.99 -5.14
C VAL A 166 4.69 -18.21 -6.11
N PRO A 167 4.53 -16.87 -6.23
CA PRO A 167 5.37 -16.06 -7.10
C PRO A 167 6.85 -16.10 -6.69
N GLN A 168 7.77 -15.96 -7.67
CA GLN A 168 9.21 -15.99 -7.41
C GLN A 168 9.66 -14.96 -6.36
N MET A 169 9.07 -13.76 -6.37
CA MET A 169 9.37 -12.71 -5.39
C MET A 169 9.13 -13.14 -3.93
N CYS A 170 8.27 -14.15 -3.72
CA CYS A 170 7.98 -14.71 -2.40
C CYS A 170 8.86 -15.91 -2.05
N LEU A 171 9.40 -16.62 -3.06
CA LEU A 171 10.39 -17.67 -2.84
C LEU A 171 11.74 -17.06 -2.46
N ASP A 172 12.11 -15.94 -3.06
CA ASP A 172 13.33 -15.20 -2.75
C ASP A 172 13.28 -14.52 -1.37
N TYR A 173 12.07 -14.24 -0.86
CA TYR A 173 11.84 -13.69 0.48
C TYR A 173 11.72 -14.76 1.56
N SER A 174 11.71 -16.06 1.23
CA SER A 174 11.68 -17.10 2.26
C SER A 174 12.81 -16.82 3.25
N PRO A 175 12.53 -16.49 4.53
CA PRO A 175 13.59 -16.58 5.52
C PRO A 175 14.07 -18.01 5.37
N ALA A 176 15.37 -18.19 5.14
CA ALA A 176 15.95 -19.52 5.08
C ALA A 176 15.34 -20.32 6.24
N PRO A 177 14.93 -21.59 6.03
CA PRO A 177 14.67 -22.45 7.17
C PRO A 177 15.84 -22.21 8.10
N VAL A 178 15.56 -21.89 9.38
CA VAL A 178 16.59 -22.02 10.40
C VAL A 178 17.08 -23.45 10.24
N GLU A 179 18.17 -23.60 9.49
CA GLU A 179 18.92 -24.82 9.37
C GLU A 179 19.27 -25.05 10.83
N GLU A 180 18.56 -25.98 11.46
CA GLU A 180 18.85 -26.39 12.82
C GLU A 180 20.34 -26.64 12.81
N ALA A 181 21.09 -25.74 13.44
CA ALA A 181 22.51 -25.91 13.61
C ALA A 181 22.65 -27.32 14.15
N PRO A 182 23.41 -28.21 13.48
CA PRO A 182 23.49 -29.59 13.92
C PRO A 182 23.89 -29.53 15.37
N ALA A 183 23.04 -30.09 16.24
CA ALA A 183 23.28 -30.16 17.66
C ALA A 183 24.70 -30.72 17.81
N GLU A 184 25.63 -29.83 18.18
CA GLU A 184 27.00 -30.19 18.47
C GLU A 184 26.91 -31.24 19.57
N GLU A 185 27.25 -32.48 19.24
CA GLU A 185 27.21 -33.60 20.19
C GLU A 185 28.09 -33.22 21.38
N ALA A 186 27.45 -32.76 22.45
CA ALA A 186 28.11 -32.60 23.73
C ALA A 186 28.55 -34.00 24.19
N PRO A 187 29.83 -34.20 24.55
CA PRO A 187 30.30 -35.51 24.96
C PRO A 187 29.62 -35.88 26.28
N VAL A 188 29.09 -37.10 26.31
CA VAL A 188 28.62 -37.77 27.53
C VAL A 188 29.71 -37.74 28.59
N GLU A 189 29.55 -36.89 29.61
CA GLU A 189 30.34 -36.95 30.83
C GLU A 189 29.75 -38.08 31.69
N GLU A 190 30.48 -39.20 31.80
CA GLU A 190 30.16 -40.30 32.70
C GLU A 190 30.07 -39.80 34.15
N ALA A 191 28.93 -40.05 34.78
CA ALA A 191 28.72 -39.78 36.20
C ALA A 191 29.67 -40.63 37.07
N PRO A 192 30.25 -40.08 38.16
CA PRO A 192 31.06 -40.88 39.06
C PRO A 192 30.16 -41.73 39.97
N ALA A 193 30.49 -43.01 40.06
CA ALA A 193 29.97 -43.90 41.09
C ALA A 193 30.49 -43.48 42.46
N GLN A 194 29.58 -43.18 43.41
CA GLN A 194 29.76 -43.40 44.86
C GLN A 194 28.41 -43.70 45.52
#